data_AF-A0A192A5U3-F1
#
_entry.id   AF-A0A192A5U3-F1
#
_cell.length_a   1.000
_cell.length_b   1.000
_cell.length_c   1.000
_cell.angle_alpha   90.00
_cell.angle_beta   90.00
_cell.angle_gamma   90.00
#
_symmetry.space_group_name_H-M   'P 1'
#
loop_
_entity.id
_entity.type
_entity.pdbx_description
1 polymer ?
#
loop_
_entity_poly.entity_id
_entity_poly.type
_entity_poly.pdbx_seq_one_letter_code
_entity_poly.pdbx_strand_id
1 'polypeptide(L)'
;MRRHTTVRIAIYALTLSAALSLVSIATYLIGYRGEWEQVFAAYPAKQRWVWAVALLWSLAALVAGAALLRRRAWGRTLYVSAAVVAVIAYFVLQPWVLALSAVPVLAATSAILLSRLGTRYLTDAPAVSAMPPKRTFFAIAILAVSAIVFTISYQGVTLRLGWMLTVFHRPGVSFLGALLGLVIGAGLMPKDKRAWAFGMGLMVSVVIMAATVLGYLPYASPLVRLLGPGYREYVIDLKVINTMQVLFGLLAVWMLRKGQVVEPKQPKPPEPTKPLSWPDYR
;
A
#
# COMPACT_ATOMS: atom_id res chain seq x y z
N MET A 1 -9.02 2.72 -17.09
CA MET A 1 -8.00 2.66 -16.00
C MET A 1 -8.57 2.76 -14.58
N ARG A 2 -9.63 3.54 -14.32
CA ARG A 2 -10.11 3.88 -12.95
C ARG A 2 -11.01 2.82 -12.27
N ARG A 3 -11.53 1.84 -13.04
CA ARG A 3 -12.42 0.75 -12.56
C ARG A 3 -11.81 -0.15 -11.48
N HIS A 4 -10.48 -0.23 -11.43
CA HIS A 4 -9.73 -1.13 -10.55
C HIS A 4 -8.95 -0.40 -9.44
N THR A 5 -9.40 0.80 -9.06
CA THR A 5 -8.68 1.68 -8.12
C THR A 5 -8.44 0.99 -6.77
N THR A 6 -9.48 0.41 -6.16
CA THR A 6 -9.38 -0.30 -4.86
C THR A 6 -8.37 -1.46 -4.91
N VAL A 7 -8.44 -2.29 -5.96
CA VAL A 7 -7.53 -3.43 -6.14
C VAL A 7 -6.08 -2.95 -6.31
N ARG A 8 -5.88 -1.87 -7.08
CA ARG A 8 -4.54 -1.27 -7.26
C ARG A 8 -3.97 -0.71 -5.97
N ILE A 9 -4.78 -0.01 -5.17
CA ILE A 9 -4.36 0.50 -3.84
C ILE A 9 -3.91 -0.68 -2.98
N ALA A 10 -4.69 -1.76 -2.92
CA ALA A 10 -4.34 -2.95 -2.14
C ALA A 10 -3.01 -3.57 -2.61
N ILE A 11 -2.83 -3.76 -3.92
CA ILE A 11 -1.59 -4.33 -4.47
C ILE A 11 -0.38 -3.41 -4.24
N TYR A 12 -0.53 -2.09 -4.42
CA TYR A 12 0.57 -1.14 -4.19
C TYR A 12 0.93 -1.04 -2.71
N ALA A 13 -0.07 -0.98 -1.82
CA ALA A 13 0.15 -0.97 -0.37
C ALA A 13 0.87 -2.25 0.08
N LEU A 14 0.41 -3.40 -0.39
CA LEU A 14 1.06 -4.70 -0.17
C LEU A 14 2.53 -4.69 -0.62
N THR A 15 2.77 -4.32 -1.88
CA THR A 15 4.11 -4.36 -2.49
C THR A 15 5.07 -3.41 -1.79
N LEU A 16 4.61 -2.19 -1.49
CA LEU A 16 5.42 -1.19 -0.81
C LEU A 16 5.68 -1.57 0.65
N SER A 17 4.68 -2.08 1.38
CA SER A 17 4.88 -2.56 2.75
C SER A 17 5.90 -3.71 2.82
N ALA A 18 5.81 -4.66 1.89
CA ALA A 18 6.78 -5.76 1.78
C ALA A 18 8.19 -5.25 1.46
N ALA A 19 8.32 -4.32 0.51
CA ALA A 19 9.61 -3.71 0.17
C ALA A 19 10.22 -2.96 1.36
N LEU A 20 9.42 -2.15 2.09
CA LEU A 20 9.89 -1.43 3.28
C LEU A 20 10.33 -2.38 4.39
N SER A 21 9.62 -3.49 4.59
CA SER A 21 10.02 -4.53 5.53
C SER A 21 11.37 -5.14 5.15
N LEU A 22 11.57 -5.48 3.87
CA LEU A 22 12.85 -6.02 3.39
C LEU A 22 14.00 -5.01 3.53
N VAL A 23 13.76 -3.74 3.22
CA VAL A 23 14.75 -2.67 3.44
C VAL A 23 15.10 -2.55 4.91
N SER A 24 14.11 -2.65 5.81
CA SER A 24 14.34 -2.63 7.25
C SER A 24 15.20 -3.80 7.70
N ILE A 25 14.92 -5.02 7.22
CA ILE A 25 15.70 -6.21 7.54
C ILE A 25 17.11 -6.09 6.98
N ALA A 26 17.26 -5.66 5.72
CA ALA A 26 18.56 -5.49 5.08
C ALA A 26 19.41 -4.45 5.81
N THR A 27 18.83 -3.31 6.18
CA THR A 27 19.52 -2.26 6.94
C THR A 27 19.97 -2.77 8.30
N TYR A 28 19.14 -3.56 8.99
CA TYR A 28 19.51 -4.21 10.24
C TYR A 28 20.69 -5.16 10.05
N LEU A 29 20.64 -6.06 9.07
CA LEU A 29 21.72 -7.02 8.79
C LEU A 29 23.03 -6.34 8.40
N ILE A 30 22.96 -5.27 7.61
CA ILE A 30 24.14 -4.47 7.22
C ILE A 30 24.71 -3.73 8.44
N GLY A 31 23.85 -3.13 9.27
CA GLY A 31 24.28 -2.35 10.44
C GLY A 31 25.06 -3.16 11.47
N TYR A 32 24.79 -4.45 11.58
CA TYR A 32 25.50 -5.37 12.49
C TYR A 32 26.53 -6.25 11.79
N ARG A 33 26.93 -5.93 10.56
CA ARG A 33 27.88 -6.75 9.78
C ARG A 33 29.17 -7.02 10.57
N GLY A 34 29.48 -8.30 10.79
CA GLY A 34 30.64 -8.75 11.56
C GLY A 34 30.32 -9.17 13.00
N GLU A 35 29.13 -8.84 13.52
CA GLU A 35 28.69 -9.17 14.88
C GLU A 35 27.48 -10.11 14.90
N TRP A 36 27.22 -10.80 13.77
CA TRP A 36 26.00 -11.58 13.58
C TRP A 36 25.86 -12.69 14.61
N GLU A 37 26.95 -13.37 14.96
CA GLU A 37 26.93 -14.42 15.99
C GLU A 37 26.47 -13.89 17.34
N GLN A 38 26.97 -12.72 17.75
CA GLN A 38 26.58 -12.07 19.01
C GLN A 38 25.12 -11.64 18.97
N VAL A 39 24.66 -11.08 17.84
CA VAL A 39 23.26 -10.74 17.63
C VAL A 39 22.37 -11.98 17.69
N PHE A 40 22.67 -13.04 16.94
CA PHE A 40 21.87 -14.27 16.97
C PHE A 40 21.89 -14.97 18.33
N ALA A 41 23.00 -14.89 19.08
CA ALA A 41 23.10 -15.41 20.44
C ALA A 41 22.30 -14.59 21.45
N ALA A 42 22.18 -13.27 21.25
CA ALA A 42 21.44 -12.38 22.14
C ALA A 42 19.91 -12.58 22.10
N TYR A 43 19.36 -13.19 21.04
CA TYR A 43 17.92 -13.40 20.89
C TYR A 43 17.48 -14.85 21.08
N PRO A 44 16.37 -15.09 21.80
CA PRO A 44 15.78 -16.43 21.94
C PRO A 44 15.47 -17.06 20.57
N ALA A 45 15.54 -18.39 20.48
CA ALA A 45 15.24 -19.12 19.24
C ALA A 45 13.86 -18.76 18.66
N LYS A 46 12.86 -18.60 19.52
CA LYS A 46 11.49 -18.18 19.14
C LYS A 46 11.48 -16.85 18.39
N GLN A 47 12.27 -15.86 18.82
CA GLN A 47 12.36 -14.55 18.18
C GLN A 47 13.11 -14.59 16.85
N ARG A 48 14.15 -15.42 16.75
CA ARG A 48 14.86 -15.67 15.48
C ARG A 48 13.94 -16.28 14.43
N TRP A 49 13.10 -17.24 14.81
CA TRP A 49 12.08 -17.81 13.93
C TRP A 49 11.04 -16.78 13.48
N VAL A 50 10.66 -15.84 14.33
CA VAL A 50 9.72 -14.75 13.98
C VAL A 50 10.32 -13.86 12.90
N TRP A 51 11.61 -13.55 13.00
CA TRP A 51 12.31 -12.79 11.96
C TRP A 51 12.39 -13.55 10.64
N ALA A 52 12.66 -14.86 10.70
CA ALA A 52 12.66 -15.71 9.51
C ALA A 52 11.27 -15.74 8.85
N VAL A 53 10.20 -15.89 9.64
CA VAL A 53 8.81 -15.84 9.14
C VAL A 53 8.50 -14.47 8.53
N ALA A 54 8.89 -13.37 9.19
CA ALA A 54 8.69 -12.03 8.66
C ALA A 54 9.44 -11.80 7.34
N LEU A 55 10.68 -12.29 7.22
CA LEU A 55 11.46 -12.23 6.00
C LEU A 55 10.80 -13.03 4.86
N LEU A 56 10.43 -14.29 5.11
CA LEU A 56 9.77 -15.16 4.13
C LEU A 56 8.42 -14.58 3.70
N TRP A 57 7.64 -14.06 4.65
CA TRP A 57 6.39 -13.38 4.39
C TRP A 57 6.59 -12.17 3.46
N SER A 58 7.56 -11.30 3.78
CA SER A 58 7.83 -10.11 2.97
C SER A 58 8.31 -10.46 1.56
N LEU A 59 9.10 -11.53 1.39
CA LEU A 59 9.48 -12.04 0.07
C LEU A 59 8.26 -12.57 -0.71
N ALA A 60 7.44 -13.41 -0.08
CA ALA A 60 6.24 -13.97 -0.70
C ALA A 60 5.24 -12.87 -1.10
N ALA A 61 5.03 -11.89 -0.21
CA ALA A 61 4.20 -10.71 -0.45
C ALA A 61 4.72 -9.86 -1.62
N LEU A 62 6.02 -9.65 -1.72
CA LEU A 62 6.64 -8.90 -2.82
C LEU A 62 6.49 -9.64 -4.16
N VAL A 63 6.77 -10.95 -4.17
CA VAL A 63 6.62 -11.79 -5.37
C VAL A 63 5.16 -11.84 -5.81
N ALA A 64 4.23 -12.01 -4.88
CA ALA A 64 2.80 -11.96 -5.14
C ALA A 64 2.36 -10.60 -5.67
N GLY A 65 2.81 -9.50 -5.06
CA GLY A 65 2.56 -8.13 -5.51
C GLY A 65 3.04 -7.90 -6.94
N ALA A 66 4.27 -8.30 -7.26
CA ALA A 66 4.81 -8.21 -8.62
C ALA A 66 4.02 -9.05 -9.63
N ALA A 67 3.61 -10.26 -9.25
CA ALA A 67 2.75 -11.12 -10.07
C ALA A 67 1.38 -10.49 -10.32
N LEU A 68 0.75 -9.94 -9.28
CA LEU A 68 -0.54 -9.26 -9.35
C LEU A 68 -0.49 -7.98 -10.19
N LEU A 69 0.58 -7.20 -10.09
CA LEU A 69 0.81 -6.03 -10.97
C LEU A 69 0.94 -6.44 -12.44
N ARG A 70 1.50 -7.61 -12.70
CA ARG A 70 1.53 -8.25 -14.03
C ARG A 70 0.23 -9.01 -14.38
N ARG A 71 -0.81 -8.88 -13.56
CA ARG A 71 -2.12 -9.54 -13.67
C ARG A 71 -2.08 -11.07 -13.71
N ARG A 72 -1.04 -11.68 -13.11
CA ARG A 72 -0.93 -13.14 -13.03
C ARG A 72 -1.78 -13.67 -11.88
N ALA A 73 -2.74 -14.53 -12.19
CA ALA A 73 -3.71 -15.05 -11.22
C ALA A 73 -3.07 -15.85 -10.07
N TRP A 74 -1.94 -16.54 -10.33
CA TRP A 74 -1.22 -17.28 -9.29
C TRP A 74 -0.68 -16.38 -8.17
N GLY A 75 -0.45 -15.08 -8.44
CA GLY A 75 -0.02 -14.13 -7.42
C GLY A 75 -1.04 -13.98 -6.29
N ARG A 76 -2.33 -14.10 -6.62
CA ARG A 76 -3.42 -14.12 -5.62
C ARG A 76 -3.31 -15.35 -4.73
N THR A 77 -3.13 -16.53 -5.32
CA THR A 77 -3.01 -17.79 -4.59
C THR A 77 -1.78 -17.80 -3.70
N LEU A 78 -0.64 -17.32 -4.20
CA LEU A 78 0.59 -17.18 -3.40
C LEU A 78 0.37 -16.24 -2.20
N TYR A 79 -0.24 -15.07 -2.42
CA TYR A 79 -0.50 -14.13 -1.32
C TYR A 79 -1.38 -14.75 -0.23
N VAL A 80 -2.52 -15.33 -0.60
CA VAL A 80 -3.48 -15.87 0.35
C VAL A 80 -2.90 -17.06 1.11
N SER A 81 -2.23 -17.99 0.42
CA SER A 81 -1.58 -19.14 1.06
C SER A 81 -0.46 -18.70 2.01
N ALA A 82 0.42 -17.80 1.57
CA ALA A 82 1.47 -17.25 2.43
C ALA A 82 0.89 -16.50 3.64
N ALA A 83 -0.24 -15.81 3.48
CA ALA A 83 -0.88 -15.05 4.57
C ALA A 83 -1.41 -16.00 5.64
N VAL A 84 -2.06 -17.09 5.24
CA VAL A 84 -2.54 -18.12 6.16
C VAL A 84 -1.37 -18.75 6.92
N VAL A 85 -0.32 -19.15 6.19
CA VAL A 85 0.89 -19.75 6.81
C VAL A 85 1.56 -18.77 7.78
N ALA A 86 1.71 -17.51 7.40
CA ALA A 86 2.30 -16.48 8.26
C ALA A 86 1.47 -16.25 9.53
N VAL A 87 0.14 -16.18 9.43
CA VAL A 87 -0.76 -16.04 10.58
C VAL A 87 -0.60 -17.21 11.54
N ILE A 88 -0.66 -18.45 11.03
CA ILE A 88 -0.47 -19.66 11.85
C ILE A 88 0.91 -19.62 12.53
N ALA A 89 1.96 -19.29 11.79
CA ALA A 89 3.30 -19.18 12.33
C ALA A 89 3.39 -18.11 13.43
N TYR A 90 2.74 -16.95 13.27
CA TYR A 90 2.68 -15.93 14.31
C TYR A 90 1.91 -16.39 15.55
N PHE A 91 0.81 -17.14 15.40
CA PHE A 91 0.11 -17.71 16.56
C PHE A 91 0.95 -18.72 17.34
N VAL A 92 1.79 -19.50 16.66
CA VAL A 92 2.73 -20.43 17.30
C VAL A 92 3.89 -19.68 17.96
N LEU A 93 4.41 -18.64 17.30
CA LEU A 93 5.67 -17.99 17.66
C LEU A 93 5.55 -16.68 18.44
N GLN A 94 4.36 -16.10 18.61
CA GLN A 94 4.13 -14.84 19.32
C GLN A 94 2.93 -14.93 20.27
N PRO A 95 2.83 -14.03 21.27
CA PRO A 95 1.59 -13.82 22.00
C PRO A 95 0.39 -13.62 21.05
N TRP A 96 -0.75 -14.19 21.39
CA TRP A 96 -1.95 -14.17 20.54
C TRP A 96 -2.39 -12.74 20.16
N VAL A 97 -2.18 -11.76 21.05
CA VAL A 97 -2.49 -10.33 20.80
C VAL A 97 -1.66 -9.77 19.64
N LEU A 98 -0.37 -10.13 19.56
CA LEU A 98 0.51 -9.73 18.46
C LEU A 98 0.18 -10.48 17.16
N ALA A 99 -0.17 -11.75 17.25
CA ALA A 99 -0.60 -12.51 16.08
C ALA A 99 -1.91 -11.94 15.49
N LEU A 100 -2.86 -11.56 16.35
CA LEU A 100 -4.13 -10.97 15.94
C LEU A 100 -3.99 -9.61 15.27
N SER A 101 -2.99 -8.80 15.64
CA SER A 101 -2.85 -7.47 15.06
C SER A 101 -2.54 -7.50 13.56
N ALA A 102 -1.92 -8.58 13.07
CA ALA A 102 -1.65 -8.80 11.66
C ALA A 102 -2.90 -9.22 10.86
N VAL A 103 -3.86 -9.90 11.51
CA VAL A 103 -5.01 -10.54 10.83
C VAL A 103 -5.87 -9.55 10.04
N PRO A 104 -6.28 -8.37 10.56
CA PRO A 104 -7.15 -7.45 9.83
C PRO A 104 -6.60 -7.02 8.47
N VAL A 105 -5.30 -6.72 8.41
CA VAL A 105 -4.65 -6.25 7.17
C VAL A 105 -4.59 -7.37 6.14
N LEU A 106 -4.22 -8.57 6.58
CA LEU A 106 -4.11 -9.75 5.72
C LEU A 106 -5.48 -10.21 5.20
N ALA A 107 -6.48 -10.22 6.09
CA ALA A 107 -7.85 -10.57 5.76
C ALA A 107 -8.47 -9.55 4.79
N ALA A 108 -8.32 -8.26 5.06
CA ALA A 108 -8.86 -7.21 4.18
C ALA A 108 -8.24 -7.26 2.77
N THR A 109 -6.92 -7.41 2.68
CA THR A 109 -6.22 -7.53 1.39
C THR A 109 -6.67 -8.80 0.65
N SER A 110 -6.77 -9.93 1.35
CA SER A 110 -7.24 -11.19 0.78
C SER A 110 -8.68 -11.08 0.28
N ALA A 111 -9.57 -10.47 1.06
CA ALA A 111 -10.96 -10.24 0.69
C ALA A 111 -11.06 -9.38 -0.58
N ILE A 112 -10.27 -8.30 -0.70
CA ILE A 112 -10.24 -7.47 -1.91
C ILE A 112 -9.79 -8.29 -3.12
N LEU A 113 -8.73 -9.09 -2.99
CA LEU A 113 -8.17 -9.88 -4.09
C LEU A 113 -9.09 -11.04 -4.51
N LEU A 114 -9.82 -11.64 -3.56
CA LEU A 114 -10.78 -12.73 -3.80
C LEU A 114 -12.16 -12.21 -4.24
N SER A 115 -12.46 -10.93 -4.03
CA SER A 115 -13.72 -10.32 -4.44
C SER A 115 -13.94 -10.36 -5.96
N ARG A 116 -15.18 -10.06 -6.38
CA ARG A 116 -15.53 -9.84 -7.80
C ARG A 116 -14.65 -8.77 -8.45
N LEU A 117 -14.22 -7.75 -7.69
CA LEU A 117 -13.35 -6.69 -8.20
C LEU A 117 -11.94 -7.21 -8.51
N GLY A 118 -11.37 -8.01 -7.60
CA GLY A 118 -10.06 -8.64 -7.79
C GLY A 118 -10.07 -9.62 -8.98
N THR A 119 -11.12 -10.43 -9.10
CA THR A 119 -11.27 -11.35 -10.23
C THR A 119 -11.37 -10.60 -11.55
N ARG A 120 -12.22 -9.57 -11.64
CA ARG A 120 -12.31 -8.71 -12.84
C ARG A 120 -11.00 -8.03 -13.18
N TYR A 121 -10.23 -7.58 -12.19
CA TYR A 121 -8.92 -6.98 -12.43
C TYR A 121 -7.93 -7.97 -13.08
N LEU A 122 -7.99 -9.24 -12.72
CA LEU A 122 -7.11 -10.27 -13.28
C LEU A 122 -7.56 -10.75 -14.67
N THR A 123 -8.87 -10.81 -14.92
CA THR A 123 -9.43 -11.30 -16.19
C THR A 123 -9.54 -10.21 -17.27
N ASP A 124 -9.73 -8.94 -16.88
CA ASP A 124 -9.81 -7.85 -17.84
C ASP A 124 -8.49 -7.74 -18.60
N ALA A 125 -8.55 -7.86 -19.93
CA ALA A 125 -7.40 -7.69 -20.80
C ALA A 125 -6.61 -6.43 -20.42
N PRO A 126 -5.27 -6.50 -20.32
CA PRO A 126 -4.50 -5.28 -20.15
C PRO A 126 -4.87 -4.38 -21.32
N ALA A 127 -5.39 -3.18 -21.05
CA ALA A 127 -5.51 -2.17 -22.09
C ALA A 127 -4.14 -2.09 -22.74
N VAL A 128 -4.05 -2.43 -24.04
CA VAL A 128 -2.81 -2.41 -24.81
C VAL A 128 -2.25 -1.01 -24.63
N SER A 129 -1.29 -0.87 -23.71
CA SER A 129 -0.77 0.42 -23.35
C SER A 129 0.33 0.66 -24.34
N ALA A 130 0.07 1.51 -25.33
CA ALA A 130 1.14 2.20 -26.02
C ALA A 130 2.15 2.69 -24.96
N MET A 131 3.44 2.55 -25.26
CA MET A 131 4.50 2.95 -24.35
C MET A 131 4.23 4.40 -23.93
N PRO A 132 4.15 4.70 -22.62
CA PRO A 132 3.82 6.04 -22.18
C PRO A 132 4.87 7.02 -22.72
N PRO A 133 4.46 8.22 -23.18
CA PRO A 133 5.42 9.20 -23.65
C PRO A 133 6.43 9.53 -22.53
N LYS A 134 7.68 9.88 -22.90
CA LYS A 134 8.80 10.12 -21.95
C LYS A 134 8.39 11.00 -20.75
N ARG A 135 7.60 12.05 -21.01
CA ARG A 135 7.04 12.94 -19.98
C ARG A 135 6.14 12.21 -18.98
N THR A 136 5.26 11.33 -19.44
CA THR A 136 4.38 10.55 -18.56
C THR A 136 5.17 9.51 -17.78
N PHE A 137 6.17 8.88 -18.39
CA PHE A 137 7.07 7.98 -17.66
C PHE A 137 7.82 8.71 -16.55
N PHE A 138 8.38 9.89 -16.85
CA PHE A 138 9.04 10.74 -15.86
C PHE A 138 8.09 11.19 -14.74
N ALA A 139 6.85 11.56 -15.08
CA ALA A 139 5.82 11.90 -14.09
C ALA A 139 5.48 10.71 -13.18
N ILE A 140 5.39 9.49 -13.73
CA ILE A 140 5.18 8.26 -12.96
C ILE A 140 6.35 8.03 -12.01
N ALA A 141 7.59 8.19 -12.48
CA ALA A 141 8.79 8.02 -11.67
C ALA A 141 8.82 9.01 -10.49
N ILE A 142 8.57 10.30 -10.75
CA ILE A 142 8.46 11.32 -9.69
C ILE A 142 7.37 10.93 -8.70
N LEU A 143 6.17 10.61 -9.18
CA LEU A 143 5.05 10.22 -8.30
C LEU A 143 5.39 9.00 -7.44
N ALA A 144 6.03 7.99 -8.01
CA ALA A 144 6.42 6.78 -7.28
C ALA A 144 7.46 7.11 -6.20
N VAL A 145 8.52 7.84 -6.56
CA VAL A 145 9.57 8.24 -5.61
C VAL A 145 8.98 9.14 -4.52
N SER A 146 8.19 10.14 -4.88
CA SER A 146 7.54 11.03 -3.91
C SER A 146 6.56 10.28 -3.01
N ALA A 147 5.79 9.31 -3.51
CA ALA A 147 4.91 8.48 -2.68
C ALA A 147 5.70 7.62 -1.68
N ILE A 148 6.83 7.05 -2.11
CA ILE A 148 7.71 6.26 -1.24
C ILE A 148 8.28 7.15 -0.14
N VAL A 149 8.90 8.28 -0.51
CA VAL A 149 9.51 9.21 0.45
C VAL A 149 8.45 9.80 1.37
N PHE A 150 7.26 10.13 0.86
CA PHE A 150 6.15 10.62 1.66
C PHE A 150 5.71 9.56 2.67
N THR A 151 5.56 8.30 2.26
CA THR A 151 5.17 7.20 3.15
C THR A 151 6.19 6.98 4.27
N ILE A 152 7.48 6.93 3.93
CA ILE A 152 8.55 6.71 4.93
C ILE A 152 8.64 7.91 5.88
N SER A 153 8.62 9.13 5.34
CA SER A 153 8.69 10.35 6.15
C SER A 153 7.44 10.50 7.04
N TYR A 154 6.26 10.09 6.54
CA TYR A 154 5.03 10.09 7.32
C TYR A 154 5.12 9.16 8.54
N GLN A 155 5.67 7.95 8.36
CA GLN A 155 6.00 7.03 9.45
C GLN A 155 7.07 7.60 10.39
N GLY A 156 8.12 8.21 9.85
CA GLY A 156 9.17 8.84 10.65
C GLY A 156 8.66 9.99 11.54
N VAL A 157 7.79 10.86 11.01
CA VAL A 157 7.20 11.99 11.74
C VAL A 157 6.27 11.51 12.85
N THR A 158 5.47 10.48 12.58
CA THR A 158 4.38 10.04 13.47
C THR A 158 4.79 9.00 14.50
N LEU A 159 5.60 8.02 14.10
CA LEU A 159 6.01 6.93 14.98
C LEU A 159 7.36 7.22 15.64
N ARG A 160 8.24 8.01 14.99
CA ARG A 160 9.60 8.29 15.46
C ARG A 160 10.41 7.01 15.78
N LEU A 161 10.27 5.96 14.96
CA LEU A 161 10.92 4.66 15.19
C LEU A 161 11.95 4.30 14.10
N GLY A 162 13.02 3.64 14.55
CA GLY A 162 13.90 2.82 13.72
C GLY A 162 14.84 3.57 12.77
N TRP A 163 15.27 2.86 11.72
CA TRP A 163 16.19 3.35 10.67
C TRP A 163 15.66 4.54 9.87
N MET A 164 14.36 4.84 9.95
CA MET A 164 13.76 5.95 9.23
C MET A 164 14.28 7.30 9.76
N LEU A 165 14.59 7.38 11.06
CA LEU A 165 15.21 8.57 11.65
C LEU A 165 16.70 8.69 11.32
N THR A 166 17.39 7.57 11.09
CA THR A 166 18.80 7.60 10.70
C THR A 166 18.97 7.99 9.23
N VAL A 167 18.05 7.57 8.36
CA VAL A 167 18.05 7.94 6.93
C VAL A 167 17.53 9.37 6.72
N PHE A 168 16.52 9.80 7.47
CA PHE A 168 15.95 11.14 7.37
C PHE A 168 16.26 11.96 8.62
N HIS A 169 17.40 12.68 8.61
CA HIS A 169 17.81 13.59 9.68
C HIS A 169 16.73 14.62 10.07
N ARG A 170 15.87 15.02 9.11
CA ARG A 170 14.73 15.92 9.33
C ARG A 170 13.48 15.36 8.64
N PRO A 171 12.77 14.40 9.26
CA PRO A 171 11.67 13.70 8.61
C PRO A 171 10.52 14.65 8.23
N GLY A 172 10.32 15.76 8.95
CA GLY A 172 9.35 16.79 8.58
C GLY A 172 9.66 17.53 7.27
N VAL A 173 10.94 17.79 6.97
CA VAL A 173 11.35 18.44 5.72
C VAL A 173 11.15 17.49 4.54
N SER A 174 11.57 16.23 4.70
CA SER A 174 11.37 15.18 3.70
C SER A 174 9.89 14.89 3.46
N PHE A 175 9.06 14.95 4.51
CA PHE A 175 7.61 14.84 4.42
C PHE A 175 6.99 15.95 3.56
N LEU A 176 7.31 17.21 3.84
CA LEU A 176 6.81 18.35 3.05
C LEU A 176 7.34 18.33 1.62
N GLY A 177 8.64 18.06 1.44
CA GLY A 177 9.26 17.95 0.12
C GLY A 177 8.63 16.84 -0.73
N ALA A 178 8.33 15.68 -0.12
CA ALA A 178 7.67 14.59 -0.82
C ALA A 178 6.20 14.89 -1.15
N LEU A 179 5.49 15.62 -0.27
CA LEU A 179 4.14 16.11 -0.57
C LEU A 179 4.15 17.08 -1.77
N LEU A 180 5.11 18.01 -1.82
CA LEU A 180 5.32 18.89 -2.98
C LEU A 180 5.67 18.08 -4.23
N GLY A 181 6.54 17.07 -4.10
CA GLY A 181 6.88 16.16 -5.19
C GLY A 181 5.66 15.41 -5.75
N LEU A 182 4.73 14.98 -4.89
CA LEU A 182 3.46 14.39 -5.32
C LEU A 182 2.61 15.39 -6.12
N VAL A 183 2.54 16.65 -5.68
CA VAL A 183 1.82 17.70 -6.42
C VAL A 183 2.46 17.97 -7.77
N ILE A 184 3.79 18.10 -7.83
CA ILE A 184 4.56 18.32 -9.06
C ILE A 184 4.37 17.14 -10.03
N GLY A 185 4.59 15.92 -9.55
CA GLY A 185 4.42 14.70 -10.35
C GLY A 185 2.99 14.55 -10.89
N ALA A 186 1.99 14.88 -10.08
CA ALA A 186 0.60 14.92 -10.52
C ALA A 186 0.35 16.03 -11.55
N GLY A 187 0.97 17.21 -11.40
CA GLY A 187 0.90 18.30 -12.38
C GLY A 187 1.49 17.93 -13.75
N LEU A 188 2.53 17.10 -13.77
CA LEU A 188 3.17 16.59 -14.98
C LEU A 188 2.33 15.55 -15.73
N MET A 189 1.37 14.91 -15.05
CA MET A 189 0.43 13.97 -15.67
C MET A 189 -0.57 14.68 -16.61
N PRO A 190 -1.14 13.93 -17.59
CA PRO A 190 -2.29 14.39 -18.37
C PRO A 190 -3.41 14.92 -17.47
N LYS A 191 -4.10 16.00 -17.89
CA LYS A 191 -5.09 16.73 -17.08
C LYS A 191 -6.14 15.82 -16.45
N ASP A 192 -6.60 14.82 -17.19
CA ASP A 192 -7.58 13.81 -16.75
C ASP A 192 -7.03 12.86 -15.68
N LYS A 193 -5.71 12.66 -15.58
CA LYS A 193 -5.10 11.69 -14.65
C LYS A 193 -4.53 12.32 -13.38
N ARG A 194 -4.37 13.64 -13.32
CA ARG A 194 -3.68 14.34 -12.21
C ARG A 194 -4.27 14.02 -10.83
N ALA A 195 -5.57 14.28 -10.68
CA ALA A 195 -6.26 14.06 -9.40
C ALA A 195 -6.22 12.58 -8.98
N TRP A 196 -6.43 11.67 -9.93
CA TRP A 196 -6.37 10.23 -9.65
C TRP A 196 -4.96 9.80 -9.23
N ALA A 197 -3.91 10.27 -9.92
CA ALA A 197 -2.53 9.90 -9.62
C ALA A 197 -2.07 10.41 -8.25
N PHE A 198 -2.42 11.66 -7.92
CA PHE A 198 -2.16 12.24 -6.60
C PHE A 198 -2.93 11.49 -5.50
N GLY A 199 -4.22 11.26 -5.71
CA GLY A 199 -5.07 10.55 -4.76
C GLY A 199 -4.62 9.10 -4.51
N MET A 200 -4.10 8.42 -5.54
CA MET A 200 -3.49 7.09 -5.40
C MET A 200 -2.27 7.12 -4.48
N GLY A 201 -1.35 8.07 -4.67
CA GLY A 201 -0.16 8.21 -3.82
C GLY A 201 -0.52 8.41 -2.35
N LEU A 202 -1.43 9.36 -2.07
CA LEU A 202 -1.91 9.61 -0.72
C LEU A 202 -2.62 8.39 -0.10
N MET A 203 -3.53 7.76 -0.85
CA MET A 203 -4.32 6.65 -0.33
C MET A 203 -3.45 5.43 0.00
N VAL A 204 -2.44 5.13 -0.81
CA VAL A 204 -1.49 4.04 -0.52
C VAL A 204 -0.74 4.33 0.79
N SER A 205 -0.28 5.56 1.01
CA SER A 205 0.38 5.95 2.26
C SER A 205 -0.54 5.87 3.47
N VAL A 206 -1.81 6.29 3.34
CA VAL A 206 -2.87 6.16 4.35
C VAL A 206 -3.08 4.69 4.75
N VAL A 207 -3.23 3.81 3.76
CA VAL A 207 -3.43 2.37 4.01
C VAL A 207 -2.23 1.74 4.69
N ILE A 208 -1.01 2.06 4.23
CA ILE A 208 0.22 1.55 4.86
C ILE A 208 0.34 2.05 6.30
N MET A 209 0.12 3.34 6.55
CA MET A 209 0.15 3.89 7.90
C MET A 209 -0.88 3.20 8.81
N ALA A 210 -2.09 2.95 8.32
CA ALA A 210 -3.12 2.24 9.10
C ALA A 210 -2.68 0.82 9.45
N ALA A 211 -2.10 0.10 8.48
CA ALA A 211 -1.54 -1.24 8.71
C ALA A 211 -0.38 -1.21 9.73
N THR A 212 0.50 -0.22 9.63
CA THR A 212 1.60 -0.03 10.59
C THR A 212 1.07 0.24 11.99
N VAL A 213 0.11 1.15 12.15
CA VAL A 213 -0.51 1.47 13.45
C VAL A 213 -1.16 0.24 14.06
N LEU A 214 -1.90 -0.55 13.28
CA LEU A 214 -2.46 -1.82 13.75
C LEU A 214 -1.38 -2.77 14.24
N GLY A 215 -0.27 -2.91 13.52
CA GLY A 215 0.86 -3.74 13.92
C GLY A 215 1.54 -3.28 15.21
N TYR A 216 1.60 -1.97 15.46
CA TYR A 216 2.20 -1.39 16.67
C TYR A 216 1.23 -1.25 17.85
N LEU A 217 -0.09 -1.36 17.62
CA LEU A 217 -1.12 -1.20 18.65
C LEU A 217 -0.89 -2.11 19.88
N PRO A 218 -0.50 -3.40 19.74
CA PRO A 218 -0.22 -4.25 20.90
C PRO A 218 0.88 -3.75 21.83
N TYR A 219 1.76 -2.86 21.34
CA TYR A 219 2.84 -2.28 22.13
C TYR A 219 2.47 -0.96 22.83
N ALA A 220 1.23 -0.50 22.70
CA ALA A 220 0.74 0.67 23.44
C ALA A 220 0.61 0.36 24.94
N SER A 221 0.70 1.39 25.77
CA SER A 221 0.69 1.36 27.25
C SER A 221 -0.30 0.39 27.92
N PRO A 222 -1.58 0.24 27.47
CA PRO A 222 -2.48 -0.73 28.11
C PRO A 222 -2.27 -2.17 27.64
N LEU A 223 -1.79 -2.39 26.42
CA LEU A 223 -1.71 -3.71 25.79
C LEU A 223 -0.37 -4.39 25.97
N VAL A 224 0.73 -3.63 26.10
CA VAL A 224 2.08 -4.19 26.23
C VAL A 224 2.21 -5.09 27.46
N ARG A 225 1.44 -4.79 28.52
CA ARG A 225 1.37 -5.60 29.75
C ARG A 225 0.85 -7.02 29.49
N LEU A 226 0.01 -7.21 28.47
CA LEU A 226 -0.54 -8.51 28.07
C LEU A 226 0.46 -9.36 27.27
N LEU A 227 1.57 -8.77 26.81
CA LEU A 227 2.58 -9.48 26.00
C LEU A 227 3.59 -10.25 26.86
N GLY A 228 3.68 -9.92 28.16
CA GLY A 228 4.59 -10.53 29.11
C GLY A 228 5.93 -9.80 29.26
N PRO A 229 6.82 -10.30 30.13
CA PRO A 229 8.12 -9.69 30.39
C PRO A 229 9.02 -9.73 29.15
N GLY A 230 9.66 -8.61 28.81
CA GLY A 230 10.57 -8.48 27.67
C GLY A 230 10.06 -7.61 26.52
N TYR A 231 8.76 -7.29 26.50
CA TYR A 231 8.18 -6.34 25.55
C TYR A 231 8.27 -4.91 26.09
N ARG A 232 8.68 -3.97 25.24
CA ARG A 232 8.80 -2.54 25.58
C ARG A 232 7.62 -1.76 25.02
N GLU A 233 7.20 -0.78 25.80
CA GLU A 233 6.18 0.17 25.38
C GLU A 233 6.73 1.07 24.27
N TYR A 234 5.87 1.34 23.28
CA TYR A 234 6.08 2.41 22.33
C TYR A 234 5.07 3.53 22.57
N VAL A 235 5.57 4.76 22.71
CA VAL A 235 4.72 5.95 22.81
C VAL A 235 4.19 6.26 21.40
N ILE A 236 2.92 5.94 21.19
CA ILE A 236 2.23 6.17 19.92
C ILE A 236 1.26 7.35 20.11
N ASP A 237 1.54 8.47 19.46
CA ASP A 237 0.62 9.61 19.44
C ASP A 237 -0.54 9.35 18.47
N LEU A 238 -1.53 8.58 18.95
CA LEU A 238 -2.72 8.23 18.18
C LEU A 238 -3.52 9.46 17.75
N LYS A 239 -3.47 10.57 18.51
CA LYS A 239 -4.19 11.79 18.15
C LYS A 239 -3.60 12.43 16.89
N VAL A 240 -2.28 12.60 16.84
CA VAL A 240 -1.59 13.14 15.66
C VAL A 240 -1.75 12.21 14.47
N ILE A 241 -1.57 10.90 14.68
CA ILE A 241 -1.74 9.87 13.64
C ILE A 241 -3.14 9.91 13.05
N ASN A 242 -4.18 9.86 13.88
CA ASN A 242 -5.57 9.87 13.44
C ASN A 242 -5.93 11.16 12.72
N THR A 243 -5.46 12.30 13.22
CA THR A 243 -5.70 13.61 12.58
C THR A 243 -5.10 13.64 11.17
N MET A 244 -3.83 13.25 11.02
CA MET A 244 -3.17 13.18 9.71
C MET A 244 -3.84 12.15 8.79
N GLN A 245 -4.23 10.99 9.33
CA GLN A 245 -4.93 9.95 8.57
C GLN A 245 -6.26 10.45 8.01
N VAL A 246 -7.05 11.15 8.82
CA VAL A 246 -8.33 11.72 8.39
C VAL A 246 -8.10 12.78 7.31
N LEU A 247 -7.14 13.69 7.52
CA LEU A 247 -6.84 14.76 6.56
C LEU A 247 -6.41 14.20 5.20
N PHE A 248 -5.41 13.31 5.18
CA PHE A 248 -4.91 12.72 3.93
C PHE A 248 -5.90 11.72 3.33
N GLY A 249 -6.63 10.98 4.16
CA GLY A 249 -7.66 10.05 3.72
C GLY A 249 -8.81 10.78 3.02
N LEU A 250 -9.36 11.84 3.63
CA LEU A 250 -10.42 12.66 3.03
C LEU A 250 -9.93 13.31 1.73
N LEU A 251 -8.73 13.90 1.73
CA LEU A 251 -8.13 14.49 0.54
C LEU A 251 -7.95 13.45 -0.57
N ALA A 252 -7.44 12.27 -0.24
CA ALA A 252 -7.24 11.18 -1.20
C ALA A 252 -8.57 10.71 -1.79
N VAL A 253 -9.59 10.48 -0.96
CA VAL A 253 -10.93 10.10 -1.42
C VAL A 253 -11.51 11.18 -2.33
N TRP A 254 -11.42 12.45 -1.94
CA TRP A 254 -11.91 13.57 -2.74
C TRP A 254 -11.24 13.60 -4.13
N MET A 255 -9.92 13.45 -4.17
CA MET A 255 -9.15 13.43 -5.42
C MET A 255 -9.47 12.22 -6.31
N LEU A 256 -9.62 11.04 -5.71
CA LEU A 256 -10.00 9.83 -6.43
C LEU A 256 -11.42 9.93 -6.99
N ARG A 257 -12.36 10.54 -6.24
CA ARG A 257 -13.75 10.79 -6.69
C ARG A 257 -13.84 11.86 -7.77
N LYS A 258 -13.10 12.97 -7.64
CA LYS A 258 -13.04 14.03 -8.67
C LYS A 258 -12.55 13.47 -10.01
N GLY A 259 -11.66 12.48 -9.96
CA GLY A 259 -11.24 11.72 -11.12
C GLY A 259 -12.33 10.83 -11.74
N GLN A 260 -13.46 10.55 -11.11
CA GLN A 260 -14.51 9.68 -11.66
C GLN A 260 -15.58 10.42 -12.47
N VAL A 261 -15.71 11.75 -12.33
CA VAL A 261 -16.81 12.54 -12.93
C VAL A 261 -16.70 12.72 -14.46
N VAL A 262 -15.58 12.34 -15.09
CA VAL A 262 -15.40 12.42 -16.55
C VAL A 262 -15.66 11.06 -17.19
N GLU A 263 -16.92 10.65 -17.23
CA GLU A 263 -17.41 9.65 -18.19
C GLU A 263 -18.07 10.44 -19.33
N PRO A 264 -17.58 10.35 -20.58
CA PRO A 264 -18.29 10.99 -21.69
C PRO A 264 -19.66 10.33 -21.79
N LYS A 265 -20.73 11.14 -21.76
CA LYS A 265 -22.08 10.70 -22.12
C LYS A 265 -21.95 9.86 -23.39
N GLN A 266 -22.40 8.61 -23.35
CA GLN A 266 -22.56 7.82 -24.57
C GLN A 266 -23.31 8.69 -25.58
N PRO A 267 -22.83 8.81 -26.83
CA PRO A 267 -23.59 9.50 -27.86
C PRO A 267 -24.98 8.85 -27.90
N LYS A 268 -26.02 9.68 -27.82
CA LYS A 268 -27.41 9.23 -27.99
C LYS A 268 -27.44 8.34 -29.25
N PRO A 269 -28.06 7.15 -29.21
CA PRO A 269 -28.31 6.41 -30.44
C PRO A 269 -29.03 7.35 -31.41
N PRO A 270 -28.68 7.33 -32.72
CA PRO A 270 -29.37 8.15 -33.69
C PRO A 270 -30.87 7.91 -33.55
N GLU A 271 -31.64 8.99 -33.43
CA GLU A 271 -33.09 8.89 -33.46
C GLU A 271 -33.49 8.07 -34.68
N PRO A 272 -34.39 7.09 -34.53
CA PRO A 272 -34.88 6.33 -35.67
C PRO A 272 -35.42 7.35 -36.68
N THR A 273 -34.74 7.43 -37.82
CA THR A 273 -35.18 8.22 -38.96
C THR A 273 -36.63 7.81 -39.22
N LYS A 274 -37.55 8.78 -39.10
CA LYS A 274 -38.93 8.58 -39.53
C LYS A 274 -38.86 7.99 -40.95
N PRO A 275 -39.54 6.86 -41.22
CA PRO A 275 -39.59 6.34 -42.57
C PRO A 275 -40.12 7.45 -43.48
N LEU A 276 -39.43 7.69 -44.61
CA LEU A 276 -39.94 8.55 -45.67
C LEU A 276 -41.34 8.03 -46.03
N SER A 277 -42.37 8.82 -45.70
CA SER A 277 -43.69 8.62 -46.26
C SER A 277 -43.59 8.92 -47.74
N TRP A 278 -43.82 7.91 -48.57
CA TRP A 278 -43.98 8.09 -50.01
C TRP A 278 -45.16 9.03 -50.28
N PRO A 279 -45.07 9.96 -51.24
CA PRO A 279 -46.22 10.76 -51.63
C PRO A 279 -47.31 9.84 -52.21
N ASP A 280 -48.50 9.93 -51.63
CA ASP A 280 -49.70 9.29 -52.17
C ASP A 280 -50.00 9.89 -53.55
N TYR A 281 -49.84 9.09 -54.60
CA TYR A 281 -50.44 9.36 -55.90
C TYR A 281 -51.79 8.63 -55.94
N ARG A 282 -52.85 9.36 -55.63
CA ARG A 282 -54.23 9.04 -56.04
C ARG A 282 -54.91 10.30 -56.54
#